data_AF-A0A925G3W1-F1
#
_entry.id   AF-A0A925G3W1-F1
#
_cell.length_a   1.000
_cell.length_b   1.000
_cell.length_c   1.000
_cell.angle_alpha   90.00
_cell.angle_beta   90.00
_cell.angle_gamma   90.00
#
_symmetry.space_group_name_H-M   'P 1'
#
loop_
_entity.id
_entity.type
_entity.pdbx_description
1 polymer ?
#
loop_
_entity_poly.entity_id
_entity_poly.type
_entity_poly.pdbx_seq_one_letter_code
_entity_poly.pdbx_strand_id
1 'polypeptide(L)'
;AIENIYARTRRVLARYAGTDNMAPRSEIAARVAARSKLNRPQLEKLMHDCEEAINGAPITAKRSLALVAGLREVERVLGLRMRSREIRQAKEQGVGDRV
;
A
#
# COMPACT_ATOMS: atom_id res chain seq x y z
N ALA A 1 11.56 -4.62 6.40
CA ALA A 1 11.10 -3.30 6.88
C ALA A 1 10.22 -2.57 5.85
N ILE A 2 10.69 -2.37 4.61
CA ILE A 2 9.87 -1.79 3.53
C ILE A 2 8.92 -2.80 2.88
N GLU A 3 9.37 -4.05 2.70
CA GLU A 3 8.61 -5.14 2.08
C GLU A 3 7.23 -5.35 2.71
N ASN A 4 7.17 -5.53 4.04
CA ASN A 4 5.90 -5.72 4.76
C ASN A 4 4.94 -4.54 4.59
N ILE A 5 5.46 -3.32 4.51
CA ILE A 5 4.66 -2.10 4.30
C ILE A 5 4.14 -2.10 2.88
N TYR A 6 5.02 -2.30 1.88
CA TYR A 6 4.63 -2.36 0.48
C TYR A 6 3.61 -3.47 0.21
N ALA A 7 3.84 -4.70 0.68
CA ALA A 7 2.94 -5.82 0.52
C ALA A 7 1.55 -5.53 1.12
N ARG A 8 1.48 -4.84 2.26
CA ARG A 8 0.21 -4.39 2.84
C ARG A 8 -0.45 -3.31 1.98
N THR A 9 0.28 -2.26 1.64
CA THR A 9 -0.24 -1.14 0.83
C THR A 9 -0.75 -1.65 -0.50
N ARG A 10 0.00 -2.52 -1.17
CA ARG A 10 -0.36 -3.15 -2.43
C ARG A 10 -1.69 -3.91 -2.36
N ARG A 11 -1.91 -4.73 -1.32
CA ARG A 11 -3.20 -5.42 -1.11
C ARG A 11 -4.37 -4.45 -1.01
N VAL A 12 -4.15 -3.35 -0.31
CA VAL A 12 -5.18 -2.33 -0.08
C VAL A 12 -5.45 -1.53 -1.35
N LEU A 13 -4.41 -1.21 -2.13
CA LEU A 13 -4.53 -0.58 -3.45
C LEU A 13 -5.24 -1.49 -4.45
N ALA A 14 -4.89 -2.77 -4.51
CA ALA A 14 -5.55 -3.75 -5.38
C ALA A 14 -7.06 -3.87 -5.07
N ARG A 15 -7.42 -3.94 -3.77
CA ARG A 15 -8.83 -3.91 -3.33
C ARG A 15 -9.53 -2.63 -3.74
N TYR A 16 -8.90 -1.47 -3.56
CA TYR A 16 -9.46 -0.18 -3.97
C TYR A 16 -9.65 -0.10 -5.50
N ALA A 17 -8.70 -0.65 -6.26
CA ALA A 17 -8.70 -0.75 -7.71
C ALA A 17 -9.71 -1.78 -8.25
N GLY A 18 -10.22 -2.68 -7.39
CA GLY A 18 -11.02 -3.82 -7.82
C GLY A 18 -10.23 -4.80 -8.69
N THR A 19 -8.95 -5.01 -8.36
CA THR A 19 -8.07 -5.98 -9.03
C THR A 19 -7.58 -7.02 -8.04
N ASP A 20 -6.98 -8.09 -8.58
CA ASP A 20 -6.22 -9.02 -7.78
C ASP A 20 -4.90 -8.41 -7.29
N ASN A 21 -4.39 -8.88 -6.15
CA ASN A 21 -3.11 -8.44 -5.59
C ASN A 21 -1.88 -8.92 -6.38
N MET A 22 -2.04 -9.90 -7.27
CA MET A 22 -1.01 -10.40 -8.19
C MET A 22 -1.05 -9.71 -9.56
N ALA A 23 -2.07 -8.86 -9.82
CA ALA A 23 -2.16 -8.09 -11.06
C ALA A 23 -0.92 -7.20 -11.27
N PRO A 24 -0.47 -6.92 -12.50
CA PRO A 24 0.71 -6.07 -12.72
C PRO A 24 0.62 -4.71 -12.00
N ARG A 25 1.75 -4.16 -11.52
CA ARG A 25 1.76 -2.84 -10.85
C ARG A 25 1.14 -1.75 -11.73
N SER A 26 1.37 -1.82 -13.05
CA SER A 26 0.87 -0.86 -14.03
C SER A 26 -0.65 -0.89 -14.10
N GLU A 27 -1.26 -2.07 -14.01
CA GLU A 27 -2.71 -2.23 -13.95
C GLU A 27 -3.27 -1.65 -12.65
N ILE A 28 -2.70 -2.01 -11.50
CA ILE A 28 -3.12 -1.47 -10.20
C ILE A 28 -3.02 0.06 -10.21
N ALA A 29 -1.88 0.62 -10.64
CA ALA A 29 -1.68 2.06 -10.68
C ALA A 29 -2.68 2.74 -11.63
N ALA A 30 -2.93 2.16 -12.81
CA ALA A 30 -3.91 2.69 -13.76
C ALA A 30 -5.33 2.72 -13.18
N ARG A 31 -5.76 1.62 -12.53
CA ARG A 31 -7.11 1.54 -11.94
C ARG A 31 -7.26 2.40 -10.68
N VAL A 32 -6.23 2.51 -9.84
CA VAL A 32 -6.22 3.43 -8.70
C VAL A 32 -6.35 4.88 -9.20
N ALA A 33 -5.58 5.27 -10.21
CA ALA A 33 -5.63 6.61 -10.77
C ALA A 33 -6.98 6.91 -11.43
N ALA A 34 -7.58 5.95 -12.14
CA ALA A 34 -8.91 6.11 -12.73
C ALA A 34 -10.02 6.33 -11.69
N ARG A 35 -9.82 5.86 -10.45
CA ARG A 35 -10.79 5.96 -9.34
C ARG A 35 -10.49 7.10 -8.36
N SER A 36 -9.37 7.79 -8.53
CA SER A 36 -8.89 8.80 -7.59
C SER A 36 -8.32 10.04 -8.31
N LYS A 37 -7.71 10.95 -7.56
CA LYS A 37 -6.99 12.11 -8.11
C LYS A 37 -5.47 11.88 -8.16
N LEU A 38 -5.00 10.66 -7.91
CA LEU A 38 -3.58 10.35 -7.91
C LEU A 38 -3.03 10.28 -9.33
N ASN A 39 -1.80 10.76 -9.51
CA ASN A 39 -1.09 10.67 -10.77
C ASN A 39 -0.59 9.23 -11.01
N ARG A 40 -1.05 8.60 -12.09
CA ARG A 40 -0.68 7.22 -12.45
C ARG A 40 0.84 7.02 -12.55
N PRO A 41 1.59 7.76 -13.39
CA PRO A 41 3.05 7.58 -13.50
C PRO A 41 3.79 7.66 -12.17
N GLN A 42 3.41 8.60 -11.31
CA GLN A 42 4.05 8.76 -10.00
C GLN A 42 3.75 7.58 -9.06
N LEU A 43 2.51 7.10 -9.05
CA LEU A 43 2.13 5.92 -8.27
C LEU A 43 2.84 4.66 -8.77
N GLU A 44 2.86 4.45 -10.08
CA GLU A 44 3.53 3.31 -10.70
C GLU A 44 5.03 3.31 -10.41
N LYS A 45 5.67 4.48 -10.51
CA LYS A 45 7.08 4.65 -10.15
C LYS A 45 7.33 4.34 -8.67
N LEU A 46 6.49 4.83 -7.76
CA LEU A 46 6.63 4.53 -6.33
C LEU A 46 6.56 3.02 -6.06
N MET A 47 5.63 2.32 -6.72
CA MET A 47 5.49 0.87 -6.62
C MET A 47 6.74 0.16 -7.16
N HIS A 48 7.24 0.58 -8.33
CA HIS A 48 8.47 0.05 -8.93
C HIS A 48 9.69 0.24 -8.03
N ASP A 49 9.92 1.46 -7.52
CA ASP A 49 11.06 1.76 -6.64
C ASP A 49 11.03 0.90 -5.35
N CYS A 50 9.83 0.57 -4.85
CA CYS A 50 9.65 -0.35 -3.73
C CYS A 50 10.01 -1.79 -4.11
N GLU A 51 9.59 -2.26 -5.28
CA GLU A 51 9.92 -3.60 -5.80
C GLU A 51 11.43 -3.75 -6.00
N GLU A 52 12.10 -2.76 -6.57
CA GLU A 52 13.57 -2.77 -6.72
C GLU A 52 14.28 -2.87 -5.38
N ALA A 53 13.88 -2.08 -4.39
CA ALA A 53 14.45 -2.12 -3.05
C ALA A 53 14.26 -3.48 -2.37
N ILE A 54 13.11 -4.15 -2.60
CA ILE A 54 12.83 -5.49 -2.08
C ILE A 54 13.68 -6.54 -2.78
N ASN A 55 13.88 -6.40 -4.08
CA ASN A 55 14.70 -7.31 -4.90
C ASN A 55 16.21 -7.13 -4.69
N GLY A 56 16.63 -6.33 -3.71
CA GLY A 56 18.04 -6.19 -3.32
C GLY A 56 18.78 -5.05 -4.01
N ALA A 57 18.09 -4.15 -4.72
CA ALA A 57 18.73 -2.96 -5.26
C ALA A 57 19.32 -2.11 -4.11
N PRO A 58 20.56 -1.59 -4.26
CA PRO A 58 21.17 -0.73 -3.24
C PRO A 58 20.28 0.47 -2.91
N ILE A 59 19.90 0.60 -1.65
CA ILE A 59 19.06 1.70 -1.18
C ILE A 59 19.61 2.31 0.10
N THR A 60 19.62 3.64 0.15
CA THR A 60 20.06 4.38 1.35
C THR A 60 18.92 4.45 2.37
N ALA A 61 19.26 4.61 3.65
CA ALA A 61 18.25 4.78 4.71
C ALA A 61 17.28 5.95 4.41
N LYS A 62 17.80 7.07 3.90
CA LYS A 62 16.99 8.23 3.48
C LYS A 62 15.98 7.86 2.40
N ARG A 63 16.39 7.08 1.39
CA ARG A 63 15.49 6.62 0.33
C ARG A 63 14.46 5.63 0.84
N SER A 64 14.83 4.69 1.71
CA SER A 64 13.89 3.76 2.34
C SER A 64 12.80 4.49 3.12
N LEU A 65 13.15 5.54 3.88
CA LEU A 65 12.19 6.37 4.59
C LEU A 65 11.27 7.13 3.63
N ALA A 66 11.80 7.68 2.54
CA ALA A 66 11.02 8.39 1.53
C ALA A 66 9.98 7.47 0.84
N LEU A 67 10.35 6.23 0.53
CA LEU A 67 9.42 5.25 -0.05
C LEU A 67 8.29 4.92 0.91
N VAL A 68 8.61 4.66 2.18
CA VAL A 68 7.60 4.40 3.21
C VAL A 68 6.67 5.60 3.39
N ALA A 69 7.22 6.82 3.43
CA ALA A 69 6.42 8.04 3.52
C ALA A 69 5.48 8.19 2.31
N GLY A 70 5.97 7.93 1.09
CA GLY A 70 5.16 7.93 -0.12
C GLY A 70 4.01 6.93 -0.08
N LEU A 71 4.26 5.69 0.36
CA LEU A 71 3.21 4.68 0.52
C LEU A 71 2.15 5.12 1.53
N ARG A 72 2.58 5.70 2.65
CA ARG A 72 1.64 6.19 3.69
C ARG A 72 0.83 7.39 3.22
N GLU A 73 1.42 8.25 2.39
CA GLU A 73 0.74 9.39 1.80
C GLU A 73 -0.33 8.95 0.81
N VAL A 74 -0.02 8.00 -0.06
CA VAL A 74 -1.00 7.38 -0.96
C VAL A 74 -2.18 6.80 -0.18
N GLU A 75 -1.91 5.99 0.86
CA GLU A 75 -2.98 5.45 1.70
C GLU A 75 -3.81 6.54 2.41
N ARG A 76 -3.18 7.65 2.80
CA ARG A 76 -3.85 8.78 3.45
C ARG A 76 -4.76 9.52 2.48
N VAL A 77 -4.26 9.86 1.29
CA VAL A 77 -5.03 10.56 0.25
C VAL A 77 -6.25 9.76 -0.18
N LEU A 78 -6.12 8.43 -0.25
CA LEU A 78 -7.22 7.54 -0.60
C LEU A 78 -8.15 7.20 0.58
N GLY A 79 -7.87 7.69 1.79
CA GLY A 79 -8.66 7.39 2.99
C GLY A 79 -8.56 5.93 3.47
N LEU A 80 -7.53 5.20 3.05
CA LEU A 80 -7.40 3.75 3.26
C LEU A 80 -6.76 3.38 4.62
N ARG A 81 -6.15 4.35 5.31
CA ARG A 81 -5.48 4.13 6.61
C ARG A 81 -6.44 3.80 7.76
N MET A 82 -7.69 4.30 7.74
CA MET A 82 -8.64 4.15 8.86
C MET A 82 -9.15 2.71 9.00
N ARG A 83 -9.52 2.06 7.89
CA ARG A 83 -10.05 0.69 7.90
C ARG A 83 -9.13 -0.32 8.57
N SER A 84 -7.80 -0.13 8.56
CA SER A 84 -6.89 -1.12 9.14
C SER A 84 -6.70 -1.03 10.64
N ARG A 85 -6.85 0.16 11.24
CA ARG A 85 -6.88 0.28 12.71
C ARG A 85 -8.18 -0.26 13.26
N GLU A 86 -9.30 0.06 12.61
CA GLU A 86 -10.62 -0.47 12.97
C GLU A 86 -10.72 -1.99 12.75
N ILE A 87 -10.21 -2.54 11.65
CA ILE A 87 -10.20 -4.01 11.45
C ILE A 87 -9.31 -4.72 12.47
N ARG A 88 -8.20 -4.10 12.90
CA ARG A 88 -7.33 -4.68 13.94
C ARG A 88 -7.96 -4.58 15.33
N GLN A 89 -8.54 -3.44 15.68
CA GLN A 89 -9.31 -3.28 16.92
C GLN A 89 -10.55 -4.18 16.96
N ALA A 90 -11.28 -4.33 15.85
CA ALA A 90 -12.43 -5.23 15.76
C ALA A 90 -12.02 -6.71 15.88
N LYS A 91 -10.82 -7.09 15.43
CA LYS A 91 -10.27 -8.43 15.68
C LYS A 91 -9.80 -8.64 17.12
N GLU A 92 -9.30 -7.60 17.78
CA GLU A 92 -8.85 -7.66 19.17
C GLU A 92 -10.04 -7.59 20.16
N GLN A 93 -11.14 -6.91 19.81
CA GLN A 93 -12.37 -6.81 20.61
C GLN A 93 -13.35 -7.99 20.41
N GLY A 94 -13.15 -8.83 19.38
CA GLY A 94 -13.95 -10.03 19.13
C GLY A 94 -13.48 -11.30 19.87
N VAL A 95 -12.44 -11.19 20.72
CA VAL A 95 -11.92 -12.30 21.56
C VAL A 95 -12.19 -11.95 23.02
N GLY A 96 -13.47 -11.84 23.37
CA GLY A 96 -13.88 -11.50 24.73
C GLY A 96 -15.30 -11.91 25.09
N ASP A 97 -15.99 -12.70 24.24
CA ASP A 97 -17.34 -13.19 24.52
C ASP A 97 -17.40 -14.72 24.44
N ARG A 98 -16.70 -15.32 25.41
CA ARG A 98 -16.97 -16.61 26.04
C ARG A 98 -16.61 -16.32 27.50
N VAL A 99 -17.52 -16.27 28.45
CA VAL A 99 -18.50 -17.28 28.90
C VAL A 99 -19.59 -16.59 29.70
#